data_AF-A0A355TYC6-F1
#
_entry.id   AF-A0A355TYC6-F1
#
_cell.length_a   1.000
_cell.length_b   1.000
_cell.length_c   1.000
_cell.angle_alpha   90.00
_cell.angle_beta   90.00
_cell.angle_gamma   90.00
#
_symmetry.space_group_name_H-M   'P 1'
#
loop_
_entity.id
_entity.type
_entity.pdbx_description
1 polymer ?
#
loop_
_entity_poly.entity_id
_entity_poly.type
_entity_poly.pdbx_seq_one_letter_code
_entity_poly.pdbx_strand_id
1 'polypeptide(L)' 'MDANSQYELYLIKQELQSIINELDDIAYGLNTDFSNIGSDMAASCVSRVSSMYRSAKRKLDSIDTNKVTEEFAAAHSGC' A
#
# COMPACT_ATOMS: atom_id res chain seq x y z
N MET A 1 -21.14 -0.05 -5.42
CA MET A 1 -20.08 -1.07 -5.33
C MET A 1 -20.62 -2.28 -4.57
N ASP A 2 -20.58 -3.46 -5.16
CA ASP A 2 -21.14 -4.68 -4.57
C ASP A 2 -20.27 -5.24 -3.41
N ALA A 3 -20.82 -6.21 -2.68
CA ALA A 3 -20.17 -6.78 -1.49
C ALA A 3 -18.84 -7.48 -1.79
N ASN A 4 -18.70 -8.13 -2.96
CA ASN A 4 -17.44 -8.80 -3.32
C ASN A 4 -16.36 -7.75 -3.59
N SER A 5 -16.68 -6.69 -4.33
CA SER A 5 -15.76 -5.59 -4.57
C SER A 5 -15.28 -4.92 -3.26
N GLN A 6 -16.18 -4.77 -2.27
CA GLN A 6 -15.82 -4.23 -0.94
C GLN A 6 -14.87 -5.14 -0.19
N TYR A 7 -15.10 -6.44 -0.26
CA TYR A 7 -14.23 -7.44 0.34
C TYR A 7 -12.85 -7.46 -0.33
N GLU A 8 -12.78 -7.39 -1.66
CA GLU A 8 -11.51 -7.29 -2.39
C GLU A 8 -10.72 -6.04 -2.02
N LEU A 9 -11.37 -4.87 -1.96
CA LEU A 9 -10.72 -3.63 -1.54
C LEU A 9 -10.18 -3.74 -0.10
N TYR A 10 -10.92 -4.40 0.79
CA TYR A 10 -10.47 -4.67 2.15
C TYR A 10 -9.19 -5.53 2.16
N LEU A 11 -9.17 -6.63 1.39
CA LEU A 11 -8.00 -7.51 1.28
C LEU A 11 -6.79 -6.78 0.71
N ILE A 12 -6.97 -5.96 -0.33
CA ILE A 12 -5.91 -5.14 -0.92
C ILE A 12 -5.30 -4.19 0.11
N LYS A 13 -6.14 -3.53 0.93
CA LYS A 13 -5.67 -2.64 2.00
C LYS A 13 -4.88 -3.38 3.06
N GLN A 14 -5.29 -4.60 3.39
CA GLN A 14 -4.62 -5.45 4.37
C GLN A 14 -3.25 -5.91 3.85
N GLU A 15 -3.20 -6.43 2.62
CA GLU A 15 -1.96 -6.86 1.97
C GLU A 15 -0.96 -5.71 1.86
N LEU A 16 -1.44 -4.53 1.44
CA LEU A 16 -0.61 -3.34 1.34
C LEU A 16 -0.02 -2.92 2.70
N GLN A 17 -0.76 -3.10 3.80
CA GLN A 17 -0.23 -2.86 5.14
C GLN A 17 0.84 -3.89 5.52
N SER A 18 0.67 -5.16 5.15
CA SER A 18 1.69 -6.21 5.37
C SER A 18 3.00 -5.86 4.67
N ILE A 19 2.93 -5.49 3.40
CA ILE A 19 4.10 -5.09 2.61
C ILE A 19 4.79 -3.87 3.22
N ILE A 20 4.03 -2.86 3.69
CA ILE A 20 4.60 -1.69 4.38
C ILE A 20 5.41 -2.13 5.61
N ASN A 21 4.84 -3.03 6.43
CA ASN A 21 5.50 -3.50 7.64
C ASN A 21 6.78 -4.29 7.31
N GLU A 22 6.73 -5.21 6.33
CA GLU A 22 7.90 -5.97 5.90
C GLU A 22 9.03 -5.07 5.39
N LEU A 23 8.70 -4.01 4.65
CA LEU A 23 9.70 -3.04 4.20
C LEU A 23 10.30 -2.23 5.35
N ASP A 24 9.48 -1.86 6.34
CA ASP A 24 9.99 -1.18 7.52
C ASP A 24 10.94 -2.08 8.32
N ASP A 25 10.61 -3.35 8.47
CA ASP A 25 11.46 -4.35 9.13
C ASP A 25 12.78 -4.56 8.38
N ILE A 26 12.74 -4.65 7.05
CA ILE A 26 13.95 -4.73 6.21
C ILE A 26 14.80 -3.46 6.37
N ALA A 27 14.20 -2.27 6.31
CA ALA A 27 14.92 -1.02 6.47
C ALA A 27 15.55 -0.90 7.87
N TYR A 28 14.87 -1.40 8.90
CA TYR A 28 15.39 -1.48 10.25
C TYR A 28 16.59 -2.43 10.33
N GLY A 29 16.45 -3.67 9.86
CA GLY A 29 17.54 -4.66 9.86
C GLY A 29 18.76 -4.19 9.06
N LEU A 30 18.56 -3.48 7.94
CA LEU A 30 19.66 -2.85 7.19
C LEU A 30 20.40 -1.80 8.03
N ASN A 31 19.69 -0.97 8.80
CA ASN A 31 20.33 0.04 9.65
C ASN A 31 21.03 -0.59 10.85
N THR A 32 20.44 -1.59 11.51
CA THR A 32 20.96 -2.13 12.76
C THR A 32 22.02 -3.19 12.56
N ASP A 33 21.80 -4.12 11.63
CA ASP A 33 22.61 -5.34 11.53
C ASP A 33 23.83 -5.13 10.62
N PHE A 34 23.79 -4.09 9.76
CA PHE A 34 24.85 -3.75 8.80
C PHE A 34 25.43 -2.34 8.99
N SER A 35 25.19 -1.69 10.14
CA SER A 35 25.63 -0.31 10.39
C SER A 35 27.14 -0.14 10.10
N ASN A 36 27.50 0.96 9.43
CA ASN A 36 28.86 1.29 8.93
C ASN A 36 29.35 0.55 7.66
N ILE A 37 28.50 -0.19 6.94
CA ILE A 37 28.85 -0.83 5.64
C ILE A 37 28.20 -0.10 4.44
N GLY A 38 27.69 1.12 4.62
CA GLY A 38 26.92 1.83 3.59
C GLY A 38 25.46 1.34 3.48
N SER A 39 24.99 0.61 4.49
CA SER A 39 23.61 0.13 4.60
C SER A 39 22.58 1.25 4.75
N ASP A 40 23.01 2.46 5.13
CA ASP A 40 22.16 3.65 5.26
C ASP A 40 21.44 4.00 3.95
N MET A 41 22.14 3.87 2.81
CA MET A 41 21.55 4.19 1.51
C MET A 41 20.55 3.12 1.08
N ALA A 42 20.83 1.85 1.38
CA ALA A 42 19.91 0.74 1.13
C ALA A 42 18.65 0.87 2.00
N ALA A 43 18.82 1.12 3.30
CA ALA A 43 17.70 1.33 4.22
C ALA A 43 16.86 2.56 3.83
N SER A 44 17.49 3.64 3.38
CA SER A 44 16.81 4.83 2.86
C SER A 44 15.99 4.54 1.60
N CYS A 45 16.53 3.76 0.66
CA CYS A 45 15.78 3.30 -0.52
C CYS A 45 14.55 2.48 -0.14
N VAL A 46 14.69 1.51 0.77
CA VAL A 46 13.57 0.69 1.25
C VAL A 46 12.51 1.55 1.97
N SER A 47 12.95 2.46 2.83
CA SER A 47 12.08 3.41 3.54
C SER A 47 11.27 4.31 2.58
N ARG A 48 11.88 4.70 1.45
CA ARG A 48 11.21 5.48 0.41
C ARG A 48 10.10 4.69 -0.27
N VAL A 49 10.33 3.41 -0.59
CA VAL A 49 9.30 2.53 -1.14
C VAL A 49 8.15 2.34 -0.13
N SER A 50 8.46 2.06 1.13
CA SER A 50 7.47 1.96 2.21
C SER A 50 6.61 3.24 2.29
N SER A 51 7.23 4.42 2.19
CA SER A 51 6.51 5.71 2.17
C SER A 51 5.57 5.89 0.96
N MET A 52 5.94 5.38 -0.21
CA MET A 52 5.07 5.37 -1.38
C MET A 52 3.86 4.48 -1.16
N TYR A 53 4.04 3.29 -0.58
CA TYR A 53 2.92 2.40 -0.24
C TYR A 53 2.02 2.96 0.84
N ARG A 54 2.55 3.63 1.87
CA ARG A 54 1.72 4.39 2.83
C ARG A 54 0.87 5.45 2.13
N SER A 55 1.42 6.13 1.13
CA SER A 55 0.68 7.13 0.35
C SER A 55 -0.43 6.49 -0.48
N ALA A 56 -0.17 5.34 -1.12
CA ALA A 56 -1.19 4.57 -1.82
C ALA A 56 -2.30 4.10 -0.87
N LYS A 57 -1.94 3.57 0.30
CA LYS A 57 -2.90 3.13 1.33
C LYS A 57 -3.82 4.26 1.77
N ARG A 58 -3.27 5.45 2.06
CA ARG A 58 -4.08 6.63 2.42
C ARG A 58 -5.08 7.00 1.33
N LYS A 59 -4.69 6.91 0.05
CA LYS A 59 -5.61 7.15 -1.07
C LYS A 59 -6.71 6.09 -1.11
N LEU A 60 -6.38 4.81 -0.94
CA LEU A 60 -7.37 3.73 -0.87
C LEU A 60 -8.33 3.90 0.33
N ASP A 61 -7.83 4.37 1.47
CA ASP A 61 -8.63 4.64 2.66
C ASP A 61 -9.58 5.84 2.48
N SER A 62 -9.22 6.78 1.60
CA SER A 62 -10.07 7.93 1.26
C SER A 62 -11.18 7.62 0.24
N ILE A 63 -11.21 6.40 -0.33
CA ILE A 63 -12.26 6.00 -1.28
C ILE A 63 -13.58 5.85 -0.52
N ASP A 64 -14.54 6.70 -0.86
CA ASP A 64 -15.93 6.58 -0.43
C ASP A 64 -16.65 5.55 -1.31
N THR A 65 -16.65 4.30 -0.85
CA THR A 65 -17.23 3.15 -1.57
C THR A 65 -18.75 3.26 -1.76
N ASN A 66 -19.41 4.13 -1.00
CA ASN A 66 -20.85 4.39 -1.13
C ASN A 66 -21.18 5.35 -2.28
N LYS A 67 -20.19 6.08 -2.80
CA LYS A 67 -20.36 7.04 -3.91
C LYS A 67 -20.06 6.46 -5.29
N VAL A 68 -19.70 5.18 -5.37
CA VAL A 68 -19.57 4.49 -6.67
C VAL A 68 -20.99 4.27 -7.22
N THR A 69 -21.44 5.21 -8.04
CA THR A 69 -22.74 5.16 -8.72
C THR A 69 -22.75 4.05 -9.76
N GLU A 70 -23.96 3.55 -10.07
CA GLU A 70 -24.15 2.58 -11.15
C GLU A 70 -23.69 3.15 -12.50
N GLU A 71 -23.83 4.46 -12.75
CA GLU A 71 -23.30 5.14 -13.95
C GLU A 71 -21.78 5.09 -14.05
N PHE A 72 -21.05 5.31 -12.93
CA PHE A 72 -19.59 5.22 -12.93
C PHE A 72 -19.12 3.78 -13.19
N ALA A 73 -19.81 2.80 -12.59
CA ALA A 73 -19.55 1.39 -12.82
C ALA A 73 -19.82 1.00 -14.28
N ALA A 74 -20.96 1.40 -14.85
CA ALA A 74 -21.35 1.12 -16.22
C ALA A 74 -20.41 1.76 -17.27
N ALA A 75 -19.89 2.96 -17.00
CA ALA A 75 -18.95 3.65 -17.89
C ALA A 75 -17.55 3.00 -17.94
N HIS A 76 -17.22 2.15 -16.97
CA HIS A 76 -15.88 1.55 -16.83
C HIS A 76 -15.90 0.01 -16.76
N SER A 77 -17.07 -0.63 -16.83
CA SER A 77 -17.25 -2.09 -16.87
C SER A 77 -17.11 -2.69 -18.28
N GLY A 78 -16.64 -1.92 -19.26
CA GLY A 78 -16.44 -2.39 -20.64
C GLY A 78 -15.03 -2.93 -20.86
N CYS A 79 -14.88 -4.25 -20.74
CA CYS A 79 -13.90 -5.05 -21.49
C CYS A 79 -14.46 -6.45 -21.74
#